data_AF-A0A2N9EMX6-F1
#
_entry.id   AF-A0A2N9EMX6-F1
#
_cell.length_a   1.000
_cell.length_b   1.000
_cell.length_c   1.000
_cell.angle_alpha   90.00
_cell.angle_beta   90.00
_cell.angle_gamma   90.00
#
_symmetry.space_group_name_H-M   'P 1'
#
loop_
_entity.id
_entity.type
_entity.pdbx_description
1 polymer ?
#
loop_
_entity_poly.entity_id
_entity_poly.type
_entity_poly.pdbx_seq_one_letter_code
_entity_poly.pdbx_strand_id
1 'polypeptide(L)'
;MEIANTRCLALAMLMVAIILISGNHEVSAYCEASAPALISQCSKSVQKAGPKIPPSADCCAVVKGIDIYCVCELIIYKASRKYDRL
;
A
#
# COMPACT_ATOMS: atom_id res chain seq x y z
N MET A 1 -14.93 35.47 27.71
CA MET A 1 -15.48 34.12 27.45
C MET A 1 -15.63 33.81 25.94
N GLU A 2 -15.43 34.79 25.05
CA GLU A 2 -15.62 34.66 23.60
C GLU A 2 -14.40 34.06 22.85
N ILE A 3 -13.18 34.36 23.34
CA ILE A 3 -11.91 33.96 22.71
C ILE A 3 -11.63 32.45 22.87
N ALA A 4 -12.07 31.85 23.98
CA ALA A 4 -11.89 30.42 24.21
C ALA A 4 -12.74 29.59 23.23
N ASN A 5 -13.97 30.04 22.95
CA ASN A 5 -14.91 29.33 22.09
C ASN A 5 -14.49 29.37 20.62
N THR A 6 -14.01 30.53 20.14
CA THR A 6 -13.45 30.68 18.78
C THR A 6 -12.16 29.89 18.59
N ARG A 7 -11.27 29.85 19.60
CA ARG A 7 -10.06 29.02 19.57
C ARG A 7 -10.38 27.52 19.56
N CYS A 8 -11.36 27.08 20.35
CA CYS A 8 -11.82 25.68 20.33
C CYS A 8 -12.41 25.28 18.97
N LEU A 9 -13.23 26.14 18.36
CA LEU A 9 -13.79 25.89 17.02
C LEU A 9 -12.71 25.80 15.94
N ALA A 10 -11.70 26.68 15.99
CA ALA A 10 -10.58 26.64 15.06
C ALA A 10 -9.76 25.35 15.19
N LEU A 11 -9.48 24.90 16.42
CA LEU A 11 -8.78 23.65 16.68
C LEU A 11 -9.59 22.43 16.19
N ALA A 12 -10.90 22.42 16.42
CA ALA A 12 -11.78 21.36 15.94
C ALA A 12 -11.78 21.24 14.41
N MET A 13 -11.85 22.37 13.69
CA MET A 13 -11.75 22.37 12.23
C MET A 13 -10.37 21.92 11.73
N LEU A 14 -9.29 22.31 12.41
CA LEU A 14 -7.93 21.88 12.06
C LEU A 14 -7.78 20.35 12.19
N MET A 15 -8.31 19.77 13.27
CA MET A 15 -8.28 18.32 13.49
C MET A 15 -9.07 17.57 12.42
N VAL A 16 -10.25 18.06 12.04
CA VAL A 16 -11.05 17.46 10.95
C VAL A 16 -10.30 17.54 9.62
N ALA A 17 -9.65 18.67 9.31
CA ALA A 17 -8.84 18.81 8.10
C ALA A 17 -7.65 17.83 8.07
N ILE A 18 -6.95 17.66 9.19
CA ILE A 18 -5.84 16.70 9.31
C ILE A 18 -6.33 15.26 9.09
N ILE A 19 -7.47 14.89 9.68
CA ILE A 19 -8.06 13.55 9.52
C ILE A 19 -8.47 13.31 8.06
N LEU A 20 -9.10 14.29 7.40
CA LEU A 20 -9.50 14.17 5.99
C LEU A 20 -8.30 14.05 5.04
N ILE A 21 -7.19 14.73 5.33
CA ILE A 21 -5.95 14.60 4.55
C ILE A 21 -5.27 13.26 4.83
N SER A 22 -5.33 12.76 6.06
CA SER A 22 -4.71 11.50 6.48
C SER A 22 -5.54 10.26 6.13
N GLY A 23 -6.80 10.42 5.74
CA GLY A 23 -7.76 9.33 5.48
C GLY A 23 -7.52 8.50 4.21
N ASN A 24 -6.49 8.81 3.42
CA ASN A 24 -6.19 8.07 2.18
C ASN A 24 -5.10 7.00 2.34
N HIS A 25 -4.67 6.72 3.57
CA HIS A 25 -3.56 5.79 3.85
C HIS A 25 -3.99 4.33 4.07
N GLU A 26 -5.25 3.99 3.77
CA GLU A 26 -5.73 2.60 3.86
C GLU A 26 -5.22 1.73 2.69
N VAL A 27 -4.93 2.35 1.54
CA VAL A 27 -4.47 1.64 0.33
C VAL A 27 -3.05 1.08 0.51
N SER A 28 -2.18 1.83 1.19
CA SER A 28 -0.77 1.45 1.40
C SER A 28 -0.59 0.27 2.36
N ALA A 29 -1.42 0.20 3.42
CA ALA A 29 -1.37 -0.90 4.38
C ALA A 29 -1.87 -2.22 3.79
N TYR A 30 -2.96 -2.18 3.02
CA TYR A 30 -3.49 -3.36 2.30
C TYR A 30 -2.47 -3.92 1.29
N CYS A 31 -1.77 -3.02 0.61
CA CYS A 31 -0.76 -3.36 -0.38
C CYS A 31 0.49 -4.01 0.24
N GLU A 32 1.03 -3.46 1.33
CA GLU A 32 2.13 -4.12 2.06
C GLU A 32 1.70 -5.48 2.64
N ALA A 33 0.47 -5.59 3.13
CA ALA A 33 -0.08 -6.82 3.68
C ALA A 33 -0.36 -7.91 2.62
N SER A 34 -0.60 -7.51 1.36
CA SER A 34 -0.88 -8.43 0.24
C SER A 34 0.37 -8.98 -0.45
N ALA A 35 1.53 -8.32 -0.29
CA ALA A 35 2.79 -8.76 -0.87
C ALA A 35 3.25 -10.17 -0.44
N PRO A 36 3.15 -10.58 0.84
CA PRO A 36 3.49 -11.95 1.26
C PRO A 36 2.59 -13.02 0.64
N ALA A 37 1.29 -12.74 0.50
CA ALA A 37 0.33 -13.66 -0.10
C ALA A 37 0.64 -13.87 -1.59
N LEU A 38 1.00 -12.80 -2.29
CA LEU A 38 1.43 -12.87 -3.69
C LEU A 38 2.71 -13.70 -3.86
N ILE A 39 3.70 -13.51 -2.99
CA ILE A 39 4.94 -14.30 -3.03
C ILE A 39 4.66 -15.78 -2.75
N SER A 40 3.85 -16.07 -1.73
CA SER A 40 3.53 -17.44 -1.33
C SER A 40 2.82 -18.22 -2.44
N GLN A 41 1.82 -17.61 -3.08
CA GLN A 41 0.98 -18.31 -4.05
C GLN A 41 1.48 -18.20 -5.50
N CYS A 42 2.19 -17.13 -5.85
CA CYS A 42 2.54 -16.83 -7.25
C CYS A 42 4.03 -16.91 -7.58
N SER A 43 4.94 -17.06 -6.59
CA SER A 43 6.40 -17.02 -6.81
C SER A 43 6.92 -17.89 -7.94
N LYS A 44 6.36 -19.09 -8.16
CA LYS A 44 6.78 -19.98 -9.25
C LYS A 44 6.41 -19.46 -10.65
N SER A 45 5.34 -18.67 -10.76
CA SER A 45 4.85 -18.14 -12.04
C SER A 45 5.31 -16.72 -12.33
N VAL A 46 5.64 -15.93 -11.30
CA VAL A 46 6.05 -14.51 -11.45
C VAL A 46 7.57 -14.31 -11.49
N GLN A 47 8.35 -15.39 -11.45
CA GLN A 47 9.80 -15.32 -11.60
C GLN A 47 10.19 -14.87 -13.02
N LYS A 48 11.14 -13.93 -13.11
CA LYS A 48 11.66 -13.42 -14.39
C LYS A 48 12.41 -14.49 -15.18
N ALA A 49 13.12 -15.38 -14.48
CA ALA A 49 13.90 -16.45 -15.06
C ALA A 49 13.21 -17.80 -14.82
N GLY A 50 13.30 -18.70 -15.80
CA GLY A 50 12.76 -20.06 -15.71
C GLY A 50 11.64 -20.34 -16.72
N PRO A 51 11.05 -21.54 -16.66
CA PRO A 51 9.98 -21.95 -17.55
C PRO A 51 8.70 -21.15 -17.29
N LYS A 52 7.96 -20.83 -18.37
CA LYS A 52 6.63 -20.21 -18.25
C LYS A 52 5.63 -21.24 -17.76
N ILE A 53 5.34 -21.20 -16.46
CA ILE A 53 4.37 -22.08 -15.81
C ILE A 53 3.07 -21.30 -15.60
N PRO A 54 1.92 -21.79 -16.08
CA PRO A 54 0.64 -21.13 -15.86
C PRO A 54 0.34 -21.01 -14.35
N PRO A 55 -0.23 -19.89 -13.89
CA PRO A 55 -0.56 -19.72 -12.48
C PRO A 55 -1.69 -20.65 -12.04
N SER A 56 -1.70 -21.01 -10.75
CA SER A 56 -2.84 -21.68 -10.13
C SER A 56 -4.06 -20.76 -10.07
N ALA A 57 -5.25 -21.34 -9.91
CA ALA A 57 -6.49 -20.57 -9.74
C ALA A 57 -6.41 -19.63 -8.53
N ASP A 58 -5.81 -20.10 -7.42
CA ASP A 58 -5.63 -19.30 -6.20
C ASP A 58 -4.71 -18.11 -6.42
N CYS A 59 -3.58 -18.31 -7.12
CA CYS A 59 -2.70 -17.21 -7.52
C CYS A 59 -3.43 -16.16 -8.38
N CYS A 60 -4.27 -16.60 -9.31
CA CYS A 60 -5.05 -15.69 -10.15
C CYS A 60 -6.07 -14.89 -9.34
N ALA A 61 -6.69 -15.49 -8.32
CA ALA A 61 -7.61 -14.79 -7.42
C ALA A 61 -6.90 -13.71 -6.59
N VAL A 62 -5.69 -13.99 -6.09
CA VAL A 62 -4.87 -13.01 -5.36
C VAL A 62 -4.48 -11.84 -6.27
N VAL A 63 -3.99 -12.12 -7.48
CA VAL A 63 -3.57 -11.06 -8.43
C VAL A 63 -4.74 -10.18 -8.84
N LYS A 64 -5.95 -10.74 -9.02
CA LYS A 64 -7.16 -9.97 -9.35
C LYS A 64 -7.60 -9.02 -8.23
N GLY A 65 -7.30 -9.34 -6.98
CA GLY A 65 -7.65 -8.53 -5.81
C GLY A 65 -6.57 -7.53 -5.38
N ILE A 66 -5.45 -7.47 -6.11
CA ILE A 66 -4.31 -6.60 -5.82
C ILE A 66 -4.38 -5.32 -6.65
N ASP A 67 -4.04 -4.20 -6.01
CA ASP A 67 -3.74 -2.95 -6.70
C ASP A 67 -2.34 -3.04 -7.36
N ILE A 68 -2.33 -3.16 -8.69
CA ILE A 68 -1.10 -3.27 -9.48
C ILE A 68 -0.22 -2.02 -9.33
N TYR A 69 -0.84 -0.83 -9.26
CA TYR A 69 -0.11 0.42 -9.13
C TYR A 69 0.67 0.44 -7.82
N CYS A 70 0.00 0.06 -6.73
CA CYS A 70 0.65 0.03 -5.43
C CYS A 70 1.79 -1.01 -5.35
N VAL A 71 1.60 -2.22 -5.88
CA VAL A 71 2.67 -3.23 -5.87
C VAL A 71 3.90 -2.78 -6.66
N CYS A 72 3.68 -2.11 -7.80
CA CYS A 72 4.77 -1.51 -8.58
C CYS A 72 5.50 -0.42 -7.79
N GLU A 73 4.78 0.48 -7.13
CA GLU A 73 5.37 1.53 -6.29
C GLU A 73 6.17 0.95 -5.12
N LEU A 74 5.66 -0.10 -4.46
CA LEU A 74 6.35 -0.81 -3.38
C LEU A 74 7.66 -1.45 -3.86
N ILE A 75 7.67 -2.03 -5.06
CA ILE A 75 8.89 -2.62 -5.66
C ILE A 75 9.92 -1.52 -5.94
N ILE A 76 9.50 -0.39 -6.50
CA ILE A 76 10.39 0.75 -6.79
C ILE A 76 10.97 1.30 -5.48
N TYR A 77 10.14 1.58 -4.47
CA TYR A 77 10.60 2.05 -3.17
C TYR A 77 11.59 1.09 -2.51
N LYS A 78 11.30 -0.22 -2.51
CA LYS A 78 12.20 -1.24 -1.94
C LYS A 78 13.50 -1.37 -2.74
N ALA A 79 13.47 -1.18 -4.06
CA ALA A 79 14.66 -1.18 -4.89
C ALA A 79 15.57 0.03 -4.58
N SER A 80 14.99 1.23 -4.46
CA SER A 80 15.73 2.45 -4.08
C SER A 80 16.33 2.35 -2.68
N ARG A 81 15.56 1.88 -1.68
CA ARG A 81 16.08 1.65 -0.32
C ARG A 81 17.18 0.59 -0.24
N LYS A 82 17.20 -0.37 -1.16
CA LYS A 82 18.29 -1.34 -1.25
C LYS A 82 19.58 -0.68 -1.75
N TYR A 83 19.47 0.28 -2.66
CA TYR A 83 20.59 1.08 -3.16
C TYR A 83 21.12 2.04 -2.09
N ASP A 84 20.25 2.70 -1.30
CA ASP A 84 20.67 3.60 -0.21
C ASP A 84 21.34 2.91 0.99
N ARG A 85 21.21 1.58 1.11
CA ARG A 85 21.80 0.77 2.18
C ARG A 85 23.05 -0.03 1.72
N LEU A 86 23.49 0.20 0.49
CA LEU A 86 24.73 -0.33 -0.10
C LEU A 86 25.81 0.76 -0.08
#